data_AF-A0A933MXM8-F1
#
_entry.id   AF-A0A933MXM8-F1
#
_cell.length_a   1.000
_cell.length_b   1.000
_cell.length_c   1.000
_cell.angle_alpha   90.00
_cell.angle_beta   90.00
_cell.angle_gamma   90.00
#
_symmetry.space_group_name_H-M   'P 1'
#
loop_
_entity.id
_entity.type
_entity.pdbx_description
1 polymer ?
#
loop_
_entity_poly.entity_id
_entity_poly.type
_entity_poly.pdbx_seq_one_letter_code
_entity_poly.pdbx_strand_id
1 'polypeptide(L)' 'MTVRLRDGESFDSLLRRFNKEVMDGGVLKDLRRRRWFVPKGEQRRMDERKGRRRARIQRLRENQGED' A
#
# COMPACT_ATOMS: atom_id res chain seq x y z
N MET A 1 -0.73 6.31 17.42
CA MET A 1 -1.62 5.40 16.67
C MET A 1 -2.54 4.73 17.67
N THR A 2 -3.82 5.08 17.67
CA THR A 2 -4.79 4.56 18.65
C THR A 2 -6.05 4.15 17.91
N VAL A 3 -6.45 2.89 18.02
CA VAL A 3 -7.70 2.38 17.45
C VAL A 3 -8.72 2.27 18.57
N ARG A 4 -9.86 2.95 18.42
CA ARG A 4 -10.98 2.86 19.35
C ARG A 4 -12.03 1.87 18.82
N LEU A 5 -12.65 1.15 19.75
CA LEU A 5 -13.80 0.29 19.46
C LEU A 5 -14.94 1.13 18.90
N ARG A 6 -15.59 0.62 17.85
CA ARG A 6 -16.80 1.22 17.27
C ARG A 6 -18.04 0.54 17.84
N ASP A 7 -19.16 1.24 17.86
CA ASP A 7 -20.43 0.67 18.31
C ASP A 7 -20.86 -0.49 17.41
N GLY A 8 -21.22 -1.62 18.03
CA GLY A 8 -21.63 -2.85 17.35
C GLY A 8 -20.48 -3.62 16.67
N GLU A 9 -19.22 -3.24 16.87
CA GLU A 9 -18.08 -3.92 16.27
C GLU A 9 -17.66 -5.17 17.08
N SER A 10 -17.37 -6.26 16.38
CA SER A 10 -16.80 -7.46 16.99
C SER A 10 -15.31 -7.29 17.32
N PHE A 11 -14.85 -8.00 18.34
CA PHE A 11 -13.44 -7.97 18.75
C PHE A 11 -12.48 -8.33 17.61
N ASP A 12 -12.83 -9.31 16.77
CA ASP A 12 -12.00 -9.73 15.63
C ASP A 12 -11.85 -8.60 14.59
N SER A 13 -12.93 -7.86 14.31
CA SER A 13 -12.87 -6.69 13.42
C SER A 13 -11.95 -5.60 13.98
N LEU A 14 -12.06 -5.30 15.28
CA LEU A 14 -11.19 -4.33 15.94
C LEU A 14 -9.72 -4.74 15.83
N LEU A 15 -9.41 -6.02 16.09
CA LEU A 15 -8.05 -6.56 16.01
C LEU A 15 -7.48 -6.46 14.59
N ARG A 16 -8.29 -6.75 13.56
CA ARG A 16 -7.88 -6.58 12.16
C ARG A 16 -7.56 -5.12 11.84
N ARG A 17 -8.39 -4.18 12.29
CA ARG A 17 -8.13 -2.74 12.09
C ARG A 17 -6.87 -2.29 12.82
N PHE A 18 -6.67 -2.75 14.05
CA PHE A 18 -5.46 -2.48 14.81
C PHE A 18 -4.20 -2.97 14.08
N ASN A 19 -4.19 -4.23 13.63
CA ASN A 19 -3.07 -4.78 12.88
C ASN A 19 -2.83 -4.02 11.57
N LYS A 20 -3.90 -3.66 10.86
CA LYS A 20 -3.83 -2.85 9.65
C LYS A 20 -3.20 -1.49 9.93
N GLU A 21 -3.68 -0.77 10.93
CA GLU A 21 -3.12 0.53 11.33
C GLU A 21 -1.63 0.37 11.66
N VAL A 22 -1.25 -0.57 12.53
CA VAL A 22 0.16 -0.82 12.90
C VAL A 22 1.04 -1.10 11.68
N MET A 23 0.54 -1.86 10.71
CA MET A 23 1.25 -2.11 9.45
C MET A 23 1.30 -0.89 8.52
N ASP A 24 0.19 -0.13 8.45
CA ASP A 24 0.06 1.11 7.66
C ASP A 24 0.95 2.23 8.20
N GLY A 25 1.28 2.20 9.50
CA GLY A 25 2.30 3.04 10.12
C GLY A 25 3.64 3.02 9.39
N GLY A 26 3.90 2.02 8.55
CA GLY A 26 4.83 2.14 7.43
C GLY A 26 6.31 2.21 7.80
N VAL A 27 6.64 2.19 9.09
CA VAL A 27 8.00 2.31 9.62
C VAL A 27 8.95 1.30 8.95
N LEU A 28 8.55 0.04 8.86
CA LEU A 28 9.35 -1.00 8.18
C LEU A 28 9.49 -0.75 6.67
N LYS A 29 8.46 -0.22 6.01
CA LYS A 29 8.50 0.12 4.58
C LYS A 29 9.46 1.27 4.32
N ASP A 30 9.44 2.28 5.17
CA ASP A 30 10.34 3.42 5.09
C ASP A 30 11.79 3.05 5.39
N LEU A 31 12.03 2.26 6.43
CA LEU A 31 13.36 1.73 6.74
C LEU A 31 13.90 0.89 5.57
N ARG A 32 13.10 0.01 4.98
CA ARG A 32 13.50 -0.77 3.80
C ARG A 32 13.82 0.10 2.59
N ARG A 33 13.05 1.16 2.35
CA ARG A 33 13.29 2.11 1.26
C ARG A 33 14.58 2.90 1.46
N ARG A 34 14.87 3.30 2.70
CA ARG A 34 16.04 4.11 3.06
C ARG A 34 17.30 3.29 3.36
N ARG A 35 17.19 1.96 3.41
CA ARG A 35 18.29 1.03 3.77
C ARG A 35 19.53 1.20 2.89
N TRP A 36 19.34 1.56 1.62
CA TRP A 36 20.42 1.76 0.66
C TRP A 36 20.25 3.09 -0.07
N PHE A 37 21.36 3.72 -0.44
CA PHE A 37 21.33 4.88 -1.32
C PHE A 37 20.86 4.47 -2.71
N VAL A 38 19.86 5.19 -3.23
CA VAL A 38 19.37 5.04 -4.59
C VAL A 38 19.55 6.37 -5.31
N PRO A 39 20.32 6.43 -6.41
CA PRO A 39 20.45 7.65 -7.21
C PRO A 39 19.09 8.15 -7.70
N LYS A 40 18.92 9.48 -7.79
CA LYS A 40 17.67 10.10 -8.27
C LYS A 40 17.20 9.57 -9.63
N GLY A 41 18.14 9.30 -10.54
CA GLY A 41 17.84 8.74 -11.86
C GLY A 41 17.27 7.33 -11.80
N GLU A 42 17.80 6.48 -10.92
CA GLU A 42 17.29 5.12 -10.72
C GLU A 42 15.92 5.13 -10.06
N GLN A 43 15.73 6.00 -9.05
CA GLN A 43 14.43 6.21 -8.43
C GLN A 43 13.37 6.62 -9.47
N ARG A 44 13.69 7.56 -10.37
CA ARG A 44 12.80 7.99 -11.45
C ARG A 44 12.42 6.84 -12.39
N ARG A 45 13.40 6.04 -12.83
CA ARG A 45 13.16 4.85 -13.67
C ARG A 45 12.26 3.82 -12.98
N MET A 46 12.46 3.60 -11.68
CA MET A 46 11.61 2.70 -10.89
C MET A 46 10.17 3.19 -10.81
N ASP A 47 9.96 4.49 -10.61
CA ASP A 47 8.63 5.08 -10.49
C ASP A 47 7.88 5.11 -11.83
N GLU A 48 8.57 5.43 -12.94
CA GLU A 48 8.04 5.32 -14.30
C GLU A 48 7.60 3.88 -14.62
N ARG A 49 8.43 2.87 -14.26
CA ARG A 49 8.09 1.45 -14.46
C ARG A 49 6.87 1.05 -13.63
N LYS A 50 6.77 1.49 -12.37
CA LYS A 50 5.59 1.27 -11.52
C LYS A 50 4.35 1.95 -12.10
N GLY A 51 4.47 3.17 -12.61
CA GLY A 51 3.39 3.90 -13.29
C GLY A 51 2.85 3.12 -14.49
N ARG A 52 3.73 2.71 -15.41
CA ARG A 52 3.36 1.87 -16.56
C ARG A 52 2.68 0.57 -16.17
N ARG A 53 3.19 -0.12 -15.14
CA ARG A 53 2.57 -1.35 -14.62
C ARG A 53 1.16 -1.10 -14.08
N ARG A 54 0.95 -0.02 -13.32
CA ARG A 54 -0.38 0.35 -12.79
C ARG A 54 -1.37 0.65 -13.92
N ALA A 55 -0.96 1.44 -14.91
CA ALA A 55 -1.80 1.74 -16.07
C ALA A 55 -2.17 0.47 -16.86
N ARG A 56 -1.23 -0.46 -17.04
CA ARG A 56 -1.52 -1.75 -17.68
C ARG A 56 -2.56 -2.56 -16.91
N ILE A 57 -2.42 -2.66 -15.58
CA ILE A 57 -3.37 -3.41 -14.75
C ILE A 57 -4.76 -2.76 -14.78
N GLN A 58 -4.82 -1.43 -14.76
CA GLN A 58 -6.08 -0.70 -14.83
C GLN A 58 -6.84 -1.00 -16.12
N ARG A 59 -6.17 -0.92 -17.27
CA ARG A 59 -6.76 -1.28 -18.58
C ARG A 59 -7.27 -2.72 -18.63
N LEU A 60 -6.52 -3.67 -18.06
CA LEU A 60 -6.95 -5.07 -18.02
C LEU A 60 -8.22 -5.27 -17.18
N ARG A 61 -8.42 -4.47 -16.13
CA ARG A 61 -9.63 -4.53 -15.30
C ARG A 61 -10.82 -3.89 -15.99
N GLU A 62 -10.61 -2.79 -16.69
CA GLU A 62 -11.64 -2.12 -17.50
C GLU A 62 -12.19 -3.09 -18.55
N ASN A 63 -11.30 -3.75 -19.31
CA ASN A 63 -11.69 -4.74 -20.31
C ASN A 63 -12.39 -5.99 -19.73
N GLN A 64 -12.21 -6.31 -18.45
CA GLN A 64 -12.86 -7.45 -17.78
C GLN A 64 -14.23 -7.11 -17.19
N GLY A 65 -14.58 -5.82 -17.09
CA GLY A 65 -15.90 -5.37 -16.66
C GLY A 65 -16.84 -5.01 -17.80
N GLU A 66 -16.36 -5.12 -19.05
CA GLU A 66 -17.15 -4.91 -20.28
C GLU A 66 -17.72 -6.22 -20.87
N ASP A 67 -17.32 -7.38 -20.33
CA ASP A 67 -17.93 -8.72 -20.54
C ASP A 67 -18.88 -9.07 -19.38
#